data_AF-A0A4U6R1C6-F1
#
_entry.id   AF-A0A4U6R1C6-F1
#
_cell.length_a   1.000
_cell.length_b   1.000
_cell.length_c   1.000
_cell.angle_alpha   90.00
_cell.angle_beta   90.00
_cell.angle_gamma   90.00
#
_symmetry.space_group_name_H-M   'P 1'
#
loop_
_entity.id
_entity.type
_entity.pdbx_description
1 polymer ?
#
loop_
_entity_poly.entity_id
_entity_poly.type
_entity_poly.pdbx_seq_one_letter_code
_entity_poly.pdbx_strand_id
1 'polypeptide(L)'
;MPHNEIVFACRFSNALSSIEKVCSSLKLGGEYRLKQIDDFEFSFPESVEGTFVAELILSAKEHDTGLEGSGQFLSDGLLPILENSASVLVLVRVSPNSRVVDALIEAGFKVAGSIKPKASLTERAILASFPVDIFVPEPVSPAIIVGRANANLLAQARALGECGIAVYCILTRDEPPVVARSCRYVRDVFDCRGRSDEYVVACISEISKLTTAKPVVYTGGDLDIGLLARVWETVKDWVVAPNDPVLSDRLTDKKTQLDKVAAAGVTVPQSHVIESMSDLDAVIADFRFPVICKPTELVKKGSFIGKTFVAGSDLELRKRMDQLFFGNGRASVLLQEFVPGGDECILFTMASCDESGNIRSAVTGRKLTDDGRGCIGLGETTYNPKLESASGKAFRALGTGGILAVEFKAHDVTGDLYYIESNLRAENCGSLAKAAGVNLSASTFLYAIGYPNLYSPLGHRKATWMDVSLVFLSRLRGLTQGKHTAEDRRIFRDHAVLTDALWVSTDPAPAITWYALKSFALARRVFKSVFSRFK
;
A
#
# COMPACT_ATOMS: atom_id res chain seq x y z
N MET A 1 -13.31 -13.28 22.18
CA MET A 1 -12.58 -12.07 22.63
C MET A 1 -13.51 -10.89 22.40
N PRO A 2 -13.54 -9.84 23.24
CA PRO A 2 -14.32 -8.67 22.89
C PRO A 2 -13.78 -8.16 21.54
N HIS A 3 -14.68 -7.99 20.57
CA HIS A 3 -14.32 -7.40 19.29
C HIS A 3 -13.73 -6.01 19.55
N ASN A 4 -12.79 -5.59 18.71
CA ASN A 4 -12.33 -4.20 18.75
C ASN A 4 -13.55 -3.27 18.60
N GLU A 5 -13.52 -2.14 19.29
CA GLU A 5 -14.47 -1.06 19.07
C GLU A 5 -14.16 -0.41 17.73
N ILE A 6 -15.18 0.12 17.07
CA ILE A 6 -15.05 0.79 15.78
C ILE A 6 -14.90 2.27 16.03
N VAL A 7 -13.91 2.88 15.37
CA VAL A 7 -13.66 4.31 15.47
C VAL A 7 -14.20 4.98 14.22
N PHE A 8 -15.20 5.83 14.43
CA PHE A 8 -15.75 6.74 13.45
C PHE A 8 -15.10 8.10 13.57
N ALA A 9 -14.99 8.80 12.45
CA ALA A 9 -14.45 10.14 12.38
C ALA A 9 -15.31 11.02 11.46
N CYS A 10 -15.49 12.28 11.87
CA CYS A 10 -16.07 13.32 11.03
C CYS A 10 -15.39 14.65 11.31
N ARG A 11 -15.11 15.43 10.26
CA ARG A 11 -14.49 16.75 10.37
C ARG A 11 -15.52 17.84 10.07
N PHE A 12 -15.53 18.87 10.91
CA PHE A 12 -16.42 20.02 10.82
C PHE A 12 -15.63 21.32 10.68
N SER A 13 -16.08 22.23 9.81
CA SER A 13 -15.46 23.56 9.59
C SER A 13 -15.98 24.63 10.55
N ASN A 14 -17.14 24.43 11.18
CA ASN A 14 -17.66 25.30 12.22
C ASN A 14 -17.89 24.47 13.50
N ALA A 15 -16.90 24.53 14.39
CA ALA A 15 -16.74 23.67 15.56
C ALA A 15 -18.04 23.46 16.35
N LEU A 16 -18.61 24.55 16.89
CA LEU A 16 -19.68 24.46 17.88
C LEU A 16 -21.02 24.09 17.24
N SER A 17 -21.46 24.89 16.25
CA SER A 17 -22.76 24.68 15.59
C SER A 17 -22.87 23.32 14.89
N SER A 18 -21.76 22.80 14.36
CA SER A 18 -21.78 21.50 13.68
C SER A 18 -21.82 20.34 14.67
N ILE A 19 -21.12 20.42 15.80
CA ILE A 19 -21.16 19.38 16.84
C ILE A 19 -22.56 19.30 17.45
N GLU A 20 -23.19 20.44 17.75
CA GLU A 20 -24.56 20.47 18.28
C GLU A 20 -25.57 19.85 17.30
N LYS A 21 -25.45 20.18 16.00
CA LYS A 21 -26.29 19.59 14.94
C LYS A 21 -26.10 18.08 14.84
N VAL A 22 -24.86 17.60 14.91
CA VAL A 22 -24.52 16.17 14.88
C VAL A 22 -25.09 15.45 16.10
N CYS A 23 -24.90 16.00 17.30
CA CYS A 23 -25.45 15.40 18.51
C CYS A 23 -26.98 15.34 18.46
N SER A 24 -27.61 16.38 17.89
CA SER A 24 -29.06 16.43 17.67
C SER A 24 -29.53 15.42 16.61
N SER A 25 -28.79 15.24 15.51
CA SER A 25 -29.13 14.30 14.43
C SER A 25 -28.97 12.84 14.82
N LEU A 26 -28.03 12.54 15.73
CA LEU A 26 -27.83 11.19 16.25
C LEU A 26 -28.98 10.71 17.16
N LYS A 27 -30.00 11.55 17.41
CA LYS A 27 -31.18 11.26 18.27
C LYS A 27 -30.78 10.66 19.62
N LEU A 28 -29.65 11.10 20.16
CA LEU A 28 -29.13 10.65 21.44
C LEU A 28 -30.03 11.25 22.52
N GLY A 29 -31.00 10.48 23.01
CA GLY A 29 -31.89 10.88 24.10
C GLY A 29 -31.21 10.99 25.48
N GLY A 30 -29.88 11.17 25.51
CA GLY A 30 -29.07 11.13 26.73
C GLY A 30 -27.87 12.08 26.69
N GLU A 31 -27.22 12.23 27.84
CA GLU A 31 -26.04 13.06 28.05
C GLU A 31 -24.87 12.58 27.17
N TYR A 32 -24.27 13.46 26.38
CA TYR A 32 -23.01 13.19 25.70
C TYR A 32 -21.90 14.05 26.30
N ARG A 33 -20.67 13.54 26.25
CA ARG A 33 -19.49 14.28 26.72
C ARG A 33 -18.46 14.39 25.61
N LEU A 34 -18.00 15.61 25.37
CA LEU A 34 -16.84 15.85 24.51
C LEU A 34 -15.57 15.86 25.37
N LYS A 35 -14.56 15.09 24.95
CA LYS A 35 -13.25 15.02 25.62
C LYS A 35 -12.16 15.32 24.61
N GLN A 36 -11.33 16.33 24.88
CA GLN A 36 -10.15 16.61 24.05
C GLN A 36 -9.21 15.40 23.98
N ILE A 37 -8.63 15.18 22.81
CA ILE A 37 -7.59 14.19 22.58
C ILE A 37 -6.31 14.91 22.21
N ASP A 38 -5.32 14.84 23.10
CA ASP A 38 -4.07 15.60 22.94
C ASP A 38 -3.05 14.92 22.01
N ASP A 39 -3.19 13.61 21.74
CA ASP A 39 -2.22 12.78 20.98
C ASP A 39 -2.72 12.45 19.55
N PHE A 40 -2.81 13.49 18.72
CA PHE A 40 -3.24 13.43 17.30
C PHE A 40 -2.39 14.37 16.41
N GLU A 41 -1.08 14.15 16.39
CA GLU A 41 -0.14 15.04 15.67
C GLU A 41 0.08 14.67 14.19
N PHE A 42 0.02 13.38 13.80
CA PHE A 42 0.53 12.92 12.50
C PHE A 42 -0.54 12.76 11.42
N SER A 43 -1.82 12.74 11.82
CA SER A 43 -2.96 12.64 10.90
C SER A 43 -3.31 13.94 10.18
N PHE A 44 -2.66 15.06 10.51
CA PHE A 44 -2.93 16.35 9.90
C PHE A 44 -1.72 16.86 9.11
N PRO A 45 -1.91 17.24 7.84
CA PRO A 45 -0.90 18.00 7.15
C PRO A 45 -0.65 19.33 7.87
N GLU A 46 0.54 19.93 7.72
CA GLU A 46 0.92 21.21 8.34
C GLU A 46 -0.12 22.34 8.08
N SER A 47 -0.98 22.20 7.07
CA SER A 47 -2.06 23.12 6.71
C SER A 47 -3.31 23.08 7.60
N VAL A 48 -3.32 22.33 8.71
CA VAL A 48 -4.47 22.29 9.64
C VAL A 48 -4.17 22.73 11.07
N GLU A 49 -3.20 23.64 11.22
CA GLU A 49 -3.05 24.48 12.42
C GLU A 49 -4.41 24.99 12.89
N GLY A 50 -4.73 24.76 14.17
CA GLY A 50 -6.03 25.11 14.75
C GLY A 50 -7.13 24.07 14.56
N THR A 51 -6.81 22.81 14.23
CA THR A 51 -7.76 21.70 14.36
C THR A 51 -7.81 21.21 15.80
N PHE A 52 -8.99 21.31 16.41
CA PHE A 52 -9.24 20.65 17.69
C PHE A 52 -9.70 19.21 17.46
N VAL A 53 -9.15 18.26 18.23
CA VAL A 53 -9.53 16.85 18.15
C VAL A 53 -10.23 16.43 19.43
N ALA A 54 -11.39 15.82 19.29
CA ALA A 54 -12.14 15.36 20.43
C ALA A 54 -12.80 13.99 20.22
N GLU A 55 -12.90 13.28 21.34
CA GLU A 55 -13.73 12.12 21.51
C GLU A 55 -15.13 12.55 21.94
N LEU A 56 -16.14 12.14 21.16
CA LEU A 56 -17.54 12.19 21.57
C LEU A 56 -17.88 10.87 22.30
N ILE A 57 -18.00 10.96 23.62
CA ILE A 57 -18.37 9.85 24.49
C ILE A 57 -19.89 9.82 24.62
N LEU A 58 -20.48 8.74 24.13
CA LEU A 58 -21.92 8.48 24.24
C LEU A 58 -22.21 7.87 25.63
N SER A 59 -23.11 8.48 26.40
CA SER A 59 -23.56 7.90 27.67
C SER A 59 -24.33 6.59 27.41
N ALA A 60 -23.93 5.54 28.12
CA ALA A 60 -24.55 4.23 28.05
C ALA A 60 -25.87 4.12 28.83
N LYS A 61 -26.66 5.20 29.00
CA LYS A 61 -28.01 5.07 29.59
C LYS A 61 -28.95 4.43 28.57
N GLU A 62 -28.78 3.12 28.37
CA GLU A 62 -29.87 2.20 28.10
C GLU A 62 -30.77 2.15 29.33
N HIS A 63 -31.57 3.20 29.55
CA HIS A 63 -32.65 3.14 30.51
C HIS A 63 -33.93 3.64 29.86
N ASP A 64 -34.79 2.66 29.57
CA ASP A 64 -36.22 2.77 29.71
C ASP A 64 -36.53 3.56 31.00
N THR A 65 -36.85 4.85 30.86
CA THR A 65 -37.64 5.68 31.77
C THR A 65 -37.65 7.10 31.22
N GLY A 66 -38.84 7.57 30.85
CA GLY A 66 -39.06 8.95 30.43
C GLY A 66 -38.62 9.92 31.53
N LEU A 67 -37.51 10.59 31.31
CA LEU A 67 -37.04 11.77 32.03
C LEU A 67 -36.24 12.61 31.04
N GLU A 68 -36.85 13.69 30.56
CA GLU A 68 -36.20 14.75 29.78
C GLU A 68 -35.13 15.41 30.67
N GLY A 69 -33.88 15.01 30.50
CA GLY A 69 -32.72 15.61 31.15
C GLY A 69 -31.90 16.43 30.17
N SER A 70 -31.98 17.75 30.28
CA SER A 70 -31.12 18.71 29.58
C SER A 70 -29.70 18.68 30.17
N GLY A 71 -28.77 17.98 29.51
CA GLY A 71 -27.38 17.88 29.96
C GLY A 71 -26.39 17.91 28.80
N GLN A 72 -26.25 19.07 28.16
CA GLN A 72 -25.09 19.35 27.30
C GLN A 72 -23.87 19.54 28.21
N PHE A 73 -22.94 18.59 28.27
CA PHE A 73 -21.71 18.74 29.05
C PHE A 73 -20.51 18.99 28.11
N LEU A 74 -20.51 20.15 27.45
CA LEU A 74 -19.26 20.79 27.07
C LEU A 74 -18.69 21.35 28.37
N SER A 75 -17.54 20.86 28.84
CA SER A 75 -16.91 21.52 30.00
C SER A 75 -16.58 22.96 29.62
N ASP A 76 -16.88 23.94 30.48
CA ASP A 76 -16.70 25.38 30.21
C ASP A 76 -15.31 25.75 29.65
N GLY A 77 -14.27 24.98 29.99
CA GLY A 77 -12.92 25.17 29.46
C GLY A 77 -12.71 24.78 27.99
N LEU A 78 -13.60 23.99 27.39
CA LEU A 78 -13.52 23.56 25.98
C LEU A 78 -14.25 24.52 25.02
N LEU A 79 -15.25 25.25 25.51
CA LEU A 79 -16.04 26.19 24.71
C LEU A 79 -15.15 27.27 24.05
N PRO A 80 -14.26 27.98 24.79
CA PRO A 80 -13.35 28.94 24.18
C PRO A 80 -12.39 28.31 23.17
N ILE A 81 -11.96 27.06 23.38
CA ILE A 81 -11.04 26.36 22.47
C ILE A 81 -11.77 26.04 21.16
N LEU A 82 -13.00 25.53 21.24
CA LEU A 82 -13.84 25.22 20.09
C LEU A 82 -14.18 26.47 19.28
N GLU A 83 -14.55 27.58 19.93
CA GLU A 83 -14.86 28.85 19.26
C GLU A 83 -13.67 29.44 18.51
N ASN A 84 -12.44 29.23 19.01
CA ASN A 84 -11.21 29.70 18.39
C ASN A 84 -10.60 28.70 17.38
N SER A 85 -11.17 27.51 17.23
CA SER A 85 -10.66 26.47 16.31
C SER A 85 -11.23 26.63 14.91
N ALA A 86 -10.35 26.59 13.90
CA ALA A 86 -10.74 26.68 12.49
C ALA A 86 -11.49 25.43 12.01
N SER A 87 -11.25 24.28 12.65
CA SER A 87 -12.00 23.04 12.40
C SER A 87 -11.96 22.12 13.61
N VAL A 88 -12.89 21.16 13.65
CA VAL A 88 -12.89 20.09 14.67
C VAL A 88 -12.96 18.72 14.02
N LEU A 89 -12.11 17.81 14.46
CA LEU A 89 -12.23 16.38 14.20
C LEU A 89 -12.91 15.71 15.40
N VAL A 90 -14.10 15.16 15.17
CA VAL A 90 -14.82 14.38 16.18
C VAL A 90 -14.61 12.90 15.91
N LEU A 91 -14.15 12.19 16.93
CA LEU A 91 -14.02 10.75 16.92
C LEU A 91 -15.07 10.13 17.84
N VAL A 92 -15.66 9.04 17.39
CA VAL A 92 -16.64 8.27 18.16
C VAL A 92 -16.19 6.83 18.16
N ARG A 93 -16.03 6.22 19.34
CA ARG A 93 -15.82 4.78 19.45
C ARG A 93 -17.13 4.10 19.81
N VAL A 94 -17.48 3.02 19.11
CA VAL A 94 -18.69 2.24 19.39
C VAL A 94 -18.40 0.76 19.29
N SER A 95 -19.18 -0.03 20.02
CA SER A 95 -19.21 -1.48 19.78
C SER A 95 -19.77 -1.77 18.38
N PRO A 96 -19.28 -2.80 17.68
CA PRO A 96 -19.72 -3.10 16.32
C PRO A 96 -21.24 -3.26 16.14
N ASN A 97 -21.93 -3.82 17.15
CA ASN A 97 -23.37 -4.06 17.11
C ASN A 97 -24.19 -2.90 17.68
N SER A 98 -23.59 -1.71 17.82
CA SER A 98 -24.27 -0.58 18.43
C SER A 98 -25.34 0.00 17.50
N ARG A 99 -26.52 0.31 18.05
CA ARG A 99 -27.65 0.90 17.30
C ARG A 99 -27.36 2.28 16.73
N VAL A 100 -26.29 2.95 17.19
CA VAL A 100 -25.92 4.28 16.69
C VAL A 100 -25.04 4.24 15.44
N VAL A 101 -24.61 3.06 14.98
CA VAL A 101 -23.75 2.90 13.79
C VAL A 101 -24.41 3.52 12.55
N ASP A 102 -25.67 3.18 12.28
CA ASP A 102 -26.39 3.71 11.11
C ASP A 102 -26.56 5.23 11.22
N ALA A 103 -26.88 5.73 12.41
CA ALA A 103 -27.02 7.16 12.67
C ALA A 103 -25.70 7.93 12.45
N LEU A 104 -24.56 7.34 12.82
CA LEU A 104 -23.24 7.93 12.57
C LEU A 104 -22.96 8.02 11.07
N ILE A 105 -23.24 6.97 10.31
CA ILE A 105 -23.06 6.94 8.85
C ILE A 105 -23.98 7.97 8.18
N GLU A 106 -25.26 8.03 8.57
CA GLU A 106 -26.22 9.04 8.09
C GLU A 106 -25.78 10.47 8.42
N ALA A 107 -25.16 10.67 9.58
CA ALA A 107 -24.58 11.96 9.99
C ALA A 107 -23.25 12.28 9.28
N GLY A 108 -22.79 11.44 8.36
CA GLY A 108 -21.59 11.67 7.56
C GLY A 108 -20.28 11.27 8.24
N PHE A 109 -20.33 10.52 9.35
CA PHE A 109 -19.14 9.89 9.90
C PHE A 109 -18.68 8.75 9.01
N LYS A 110 -17.36 8.59 8.97
CA LYS A 110 -16.70 7.50 8.23
C LYS A 110 -15.88 6.67 9.20
N VAL A 111 -15.70 5.39 8.88
CA VAL A 111 -14.84 4.52 9.67
C VAL A 111 -13.39 4.96 9.45
N ALA A 112 -12.71 5.33 10.53
CA ALA A 112 -11.28 5.61 10.57
C ALA A 112 -10.47 4.33 10.83
N GLY A 113 -11.06 3.36 11.53
CA GLY A 113 -10.42 2.10 11.88
C GLY A 113 -11.11 1.42 13.06
N SER A 114 -10.37 0.60 13.80
CA SER A 114 -10.82 -0.02 15.04
C SER A 114 -9.83 0.21 16.17
N ILE A 115 -10.26 0.04 17.40
CA ILE A 115 -9.43 0.23 18.58
C ILE A 115 -9.69 -0.90 19.58
N LYS A 116 -8.64 -1.32 20.30
CA LYS A 116 -8.80 -2.31 21.37
C LYS A 116 -9.70 -1.75 22.47
N PRO A 117 -10.63 -2.54 23.04
CA PRO A 117 -11.47 -2.09 24.14
C PRO A 117 -10.61 -1.55 25.30
N LYS A 118 -11.05 -0.45 25.91
CA LYS A 118 -10.35 0.24 27.01
C LYS A 118 -9.00 0.88 26.67
N ALA A 119 -8.53 0.82 25.42
CA ALA A 119 -7.35 1.59 25.03
C ALA A 119 -7.67 3.08 25.04
N SER A 120 -6.70 3.92 25.38
CA SER A 120 -6.82 5.37 25.17
C SER A 120 -7.00 5.63 23.68
N LEU A 121 -7.97 6.47 23.32
CA LEU A 121 -8.19 6.87 21.93
C LEU A 121 -7.07 7.85 21.55
N THR A 122 -6.02 7.32 20.96
CA THR A 122 -4.91 8.08 20.38
C THR A 122 -4.73 7.64 18.94
N GLU A 123 -4.06 8.46 18.14
CA GLU A 123 -3.80 8.12 16.75
C GLU A 123 -3.14 6.74 16.65
N ARG A 124 -2.13 6.46 17.48
CA ARG A 124 -1.39 5.18 17.50
C ARG A 124 -2.25 3.96 17.85
N ALA A 125 -3.25 4.14 18.70
CA ALA A 125 -4.12 3.05 19.15
C ALA A 125 -5.14 2.61 18.09
N ILE A 126 -5.44 3.50 17.12
CA ILE A 126 -6.35 3.17 16.01
C ILE A 126 -5.63 2.24 15.03
N LEU A 127 -6.23 1.08 14.81
CA LEU A 127 -5.82 0.09 13.83
C LEU A 127 -6.56 0.37 12.52
N ALA A 128 -5.83 0.31 11.41
CA ALA A 128 -6.39 0.43 10.07
C ALA A 128 -7.09 -0.88 9.63
N SER A 129 -8.06 -1.33 10.42
CA SER A 129 -8.89 -2.51 10.16
C SER A 129 -10.17 -2.39 10.96
N PHE A 130 -11.26 -2.96 10.45
CA PHE A 130 -12.57 -3.01 11.10
C PHE A 130 -13.40 -4.14 10.47
N PRO A 131 -14.39 -4.71 11.18
CA PRO A 131 -15.20 -5.80 10.65
C PRO A 131 -16.12 -5.31 9.53
N VAL A 132 -15.75 -5.55 8.27
CA VAL A 132 -16.48 -5.09 7.07
C VAL A 132 -17.84 -5.78 6.93
N ASP A 133 -17.93 -7.03 7.39
CA ASP A 133 -19.15 -7.85 7.43
C ASP A 133 -20.29 -7.22 8.23
N ILE A 134 -19.99 -6.31 9.14
CA ILE A 134 -21.01 -5.61 9.93
C ILE A 134 -21.61 -4.41 9.17
N PHE A 135 -20.91 -3.91 8.14
CA PHE A 135 -21.32 -2.70 7.39
C PHE A 135 -21.81 -2.98 5.98
N VAL A 136 -21.46 -4.14 5.44
CA VAL A 136 -21.79 -4.54 4.08
C VAL A 136 -22.86 -5.63 4.17
N PRO A 137 -23.98 -5.52 3.42
CA PRO A 137 -25.01 -6.55 3.38
C PRO A 137 -24.44 -7.91 3.00
N GLU A 138 -24.91 -8.96 3.68
CA GLU A 138 -24.54 -10.33 3.35
C GLU A 138 -25.17 -10.79 2.01
N PRO A 139 -24.48 -11.66 1.25
CA PRO A 139 -23.16 -12.18 1.55
C PRO A 139 -22.04 -11.19 1.21
N VAL A 140 -21.06 -11.06 2.09
CA VAL A 140 -19.86 -10.24 1.81
C VAL A 140 -19.04 -10.88 0.69
N SER A 141 -18.62 -10.08 -0.28
CA SER A 141 -17.68 -10.52 -1.33
C SER A 141 -16.39 -11.08 -0.71
N PRO A 142 -15.90 -12.24 -1.16
CA PRO A 142 -14.57 -12.69 -0.78
C PRO A 142 -13.51 -11.94 -1.61
N ALA A 143 -12.25 -12.08 -1.23
CA ALA A 143 -11.12 -11.58 -2.00
C ALA A 143 -10.30 -12.74 -2.59
N ILE A 144 -9.83 -12.58 -3.82
CA ILE A 144 -8.88 -13.49 -4.48
C ILE A 144 -7.58 -12.72 -4.69
N ILE A 145 -6.45 -13.27 -4.26
CA ILE A 145 -5.13 -12.69 -4.54
C ILE A 145 -4.37 -13.66 -5.45
N VAL A 146 -4.12 -13.23 -6.68
CA VAL A 146 -3.34 -13.98 -7.68
C VAL A 146 -1.88 -13.56 -7.58
N GLY A 147 -0.97 -14.50 -7.32
CA GLY A 147 0.46 -14.19 -7.37
C GLY A 147 1.39 -15.24 -6.77
N ARG A 148 2.43 -14.78 -6.09
CA ARG A 148 3.37 -15.66 -5.36
C ARG A 148 3.25 -15.46 -3.86
N ALA A 149 3.54 -16.50 -3.09
CA ALA A 149 3.52 -16.41 -1.63
C ALA A 149 4.76 -15.67 -1.11
N ASN A 150 4.72 -14.33 -1.13
CA ASN A 150 5.78 -13.43 -0.63
C ASN A 150 5.22 -12.36 0.34
N ALA A 151 6.09 -11.46 0.79
CA ALA A 151 5.73 -10.34 1.66
C ALA A 151 4.53 -9.52 1.13
N ASN A 152 4.52 -9.19 -0.17
CA ASN A 152 3.41 -8.44 -0.78
C ASN A 152 2.06 -9.17 -0.66
N LEU A 153 1.99 -10.43 -1.11
CA LEU A 153 0.75 -11.22 -1.05
C LEU A 153 0.27 -11.39 0.41
N LEU A 154 1.20 -11.65 1.33
CA LEU A 154 0.88 -11.78 2.76
C LEU A 154 0.38 -10.46 3.37
N ALA A 155 0.97 -9.32 2.98
CA ALA A 155 0.52 -8.00 3.42
C ALA A 155 -0.92 -7.72 2.96
N GLN A 156 -1.25 -8.01 1.70
CA GLN A 156 -2.62 -7.89 1.18
C GLN A 156 -3.59 -8.83 1.90
N ALA A 157 -3.21 -10.11 2.08
CA ALA A 157 -4.05 -11.09 2.76
C ALA A 157 -4.37 -10.70 4.21
N ARG A 158 -3.37 -10.19 4.95
CA ARG A 158 -3.56 -9.67 6.30
C ARG A 158 -4.43 -8.42 6.31
N ALA A 159 -4.17 -7.48 5.40
CA ALA A 159 -4.90 -6.22 5.32
C ALA A 159 -6.41 -6.43 5.08
N LEU A 160 -6.77 -7.40 4.23
CA LEU A 160 -8.16 -7.77 3.95
C LEU A 160 -8.75 -8.66 5.06
N GLY A 161 -8.06 -9.72 5.46
CA GLY A 161 -8.60 -10.68 6.42
C GLY A 161 -8.70 -10.14 7.85
N GLU A 162 -7.88 -9.16 8.24
CA GLU A 162 -8.10 -8.43 9.49
C GLU A 162 -9.40 -7.62 9.50
N CYS A 163 -9.97 -7.34 8.32
CA CYS A 163 -11.26 -6.69 8.17
C CYS A 163 -12.43 -7.69 8.07
N GLY A 164 -12.19 -8.98 8.35
CA GLY A 164 -13.22 -10.03 8.27
C GLY A 164 -13.48 -10.57 6.86
N ILE A 165 -12.77 -10.08 5.84
CA ILE A 165 -12.97 -10.52 4.44
C ILE A 165 -12.37 -11.91 4.26
N ALA A 166 -13.12 -12.84 3.68
CA ALA A 166 -12.61 -14.17 3.33
C ALA A 166 -11.59 -14.07 2.18
N VAL A 167 -10.33 -14.45 2.44
CA VAL A 167 -9.24 -14.33 1.46
C VAL A 167 -8.83 -15.68 0.89
N TYR A 168 -8.87 -15.80 -0.43
CA TYR A 168 -8.36 -16.95 -1.19
C TYR A 168 -7.10 -16.55 -1.95
N CYS A 169 -6.12 -17.44 -2.02
CA CYS A 169 -4.89 -17.19 -2.77
C CYS A 169 -4.77 -18.17 -3.95
N ILE A 170 -4.50 -17.64 -5.14
CA ILE A 170 -4.14 -18.43 -6.32
C ILE A 170 -2.65 -18.23 -6.57
N LEU A 171 -1.87 -19.27 -6.31
CA LEU A 171 -0.41 -19.19 -6.42
C LEU A 171 0.06 -19.65 -7.79
N THR A 172 0.64 -18.74 -8.56
CA THR A 172 1.01 -18.98 -9.97
C THR A 172 2.50 -19.28 -10.14
N ARG A 173 3.34 -18.91 -9.16
CA ARG A 173 4.80 -19.06 -9.26
C ARG A 173 5.54 -19.08 -7.93
N ASP A 174 6.82 -19.41 -8.03
CA ASP A 174 7.84 -19.34 -6.98
C ASP A 174 7.53 -20.19 -5.73
N GLU A 175 7.36 -19.51 -4.60
CA GLU A 175 7.40 -20.06 -3.25
C GLU A 175 6.30 -21.10 -2.99
N PRO A 176 6.55 -22.10 -2.14
CA PRO A 176 5.59 -23.17 -1.91
C PRO A 176 4.31 -22.68 -1.22
N PRO A 177 3.14 -23.30 -1.49
CA PRO A 177 1.85 -22.91 -0.91
C PRO A 177 1.81 -22.87 0.60
N VAL A 178 2.66 -23.65 1.28
CA VAL A 178 2.75 -23.67 2.74
C VAL A 178 3.02 -22.28 3.34
N VAL A 179 3.71 -21.39 2.62
CA VAL A 179 3.93 -20.01 3.08
C VAL A 179 2.59 -19.27 3.18
N ALA A 180 1.77 -19.29 2.14
CA ALA A 180 0.46 -18.65 2.15
C ALA A 180 -0.53 -19.36 3.10
N ARG A 181 -0.53 -20.70 3.13
CA ARG A 181 -1.40 -21.51 4.01
C ARG A 181 -1.13 -21.30 5.49
N SER A 182 0.10 -20.90 5.84
CA SER A 182 0.46 -20.60 7.23
C SER A 182 -0.07 -19.24 7.70
N CYS A 183 -0.57 -18.39 6.81
CA CYS A 183 -1.20 -17.12 7.17
C CYS A 183 -2.59 -17.39 7.71
N ARG A 184 -2.86 -16.97 8.95
CA ARG A 184 -4.15 -17.21 9.62
C ARG A 184 -5.35 -16.55 8.94
N TYR A 185 -5.09 -15.57 8.07
CA TYR A 185 -6.10 -14.79 7.36
C TYR A 185 -6.44 -15.35 5.97
N VAL A 186 -5.68 -16.35 5.52
CA VAL A 186 -5.93 -17.03 4.25
C VAL A 186 -6.89 -18.19 4.51
N ARG A 187 -8.03 -18.17 3.83
CA ARG A 187 -9.09 -19.18 3.89
C ARG A 187 -8.67 -20.46 3.18
N ASP A 188 -8.19 -20.34 1.95
CA ASP A 188 -7.67 -21.47 1.17
C ASP A 188 -6.65 -21.02 0.11
N VAL A 189 -5.86 -21.98 -0.38
CA VAL A 189 -4.78 -21.76 -1.36
C VAL A 189 -4.84 -22.78 -2.49
N PHE A 190 -5.02 -22.26 -3.70
CA PHE A 190 -4.98 -23.00 -4.95
C PHE A 190 -3.56 -22.92 -5.54
N ASP A 191 -2.90 -24.06 -5.72
CA ASP A 191 -1.55 -24.14 -6.28
C ASP A 191 -1.60 -24.30 -7.81
N CYS A 192 -1.44 -23.19 -8.51
CA CYS A 192 -1.42 -23.11 -9.97
C CYS A 192 0.01 -23.00 -10.55
N ARG A 193 1.04 -23.26 -9.75
CA ARG A 193 2.44 -23.18 -10.21
C ARG A 193 2.70 -24.20 -11.32
N GLY A 194 3.16 -23.71 -12.47
CA GLY A 194 3.39 -24.53 -13.66
C GLY A 194 2.12 -25.09 -14.31
N ARG A 195 0.95 -24.54 -13.97
CA ARG A 195 -0.34 -24.85 -14.61
C ARG A 195 -0.65 -23.83 -15.71
N SER A 196 -1.63 -24.15 -16.55
CA SER A 196 -2.07 -23.28 -17.64
C SER A 196 -3.03 -22.20 -17.16
N ASP A 197 -3.26 -21.19 -17.99
CA ASP A 197 -4.20 -20.11 -17.73
C ASP A 197 -5.64 -20.65 -17.54
N GLU A 198 -6.03 -21.72 -18.24
CA GLU A 198 -7.34 -22.38 -18.08
C GLU A 198 -7.53 -22.98 -16.69
N TYR A 199 -6.46 -23.46 -16.06
CA TYR A 199 -6.52 -23.96 -14.70
C TYR A 199 -6.75 -22.82 -13.69
N VAL A 200 -6.13 -21.66 -13.93
CA VAL A 200 -6.39 -20.45 -13.12
C VAL A 200 -7.85 -20.00 -13.26
N VAL A 201 -8.39 -20.00 -14.50
CA VAL A 201 -9.81 -19.73 -14.77
C VAL A 201 -10.71 -20.69 -13.99
N ALA A 202 -10.39 -21.99 -13.98
CA ALA A 202 -11.15 -22.98 -13.23
C ALA A 202 -11.16 -22.71 -11.72
N CYS A 203 -10.00 -22.34 -11.13
CA CYS A 203 -9.92 -21.96 -9.72
C CYS A 203 -10.74 -20.69 -9.41
N ILE A 204 -10.69 -19.67 -10.27
CA ILE A 204 -11.52 -18.46 -10.10
C ILE A 204 -13.01 -18.82 -10.15
N SER A 205 -13.41 -19.66 -11.11
CA SER A 205 -14.78 -20.16 -11.23
C SER A 205 -15.22 -20.90 -9.96
N GLU A 206 -14.37 -21.78 -9.43
CA GLU A 206 -14.66 -22.52 -8.20
C GLU A 206 -14.89 -21.59 -7.01
N ILE A 207 -14.00 -20.62 -6.79
CA ILE A 207 -14.13 -19.64 -5.70
C ILE A 207 -15.39 -18.79 -5.89
N SER A 208 -15.69 -18.35 -7.11
CA SER A 208 -16.89 -17.55 -7.40
C SER A 208 -18.21 -18.28 -7.12
N LYS A 209 -18.20 -19.62 -7.10
CA LYS A 209 -19.37 -20.44 -6.79
C LYS A 209 -19.58 -20.67 -5.29
N LEU A 210 -18.62 -20.30 -4.45
CA LEU A 210 -18.71 -20.49 -2.99
C LEU A 210 -19.67 -19.51 -2.31
N THR A 211 -20.02 -18.42 -2.98
CA THR A 211 -20.87 -17.34 -2.46
C THR A 211 -21.61 -16.67 -3.62
N THR A 212 -22.77 -16.07 -3.35
CA THR A 212 -23.54 -15.36 -4.38
C THR A 212 -22.97 -13.98 -4.71
N ALA A 213 -22.09 -13.44 -3.86
CA ALA A 213 -21.39 -12.18 -4.10
C ALA A 213 -20.11 -12.40 -4.93
N LYS A 214 -19.90 -11.59 -5.96
CA LYS A 214 -18.70 -11.68 -6.81
C LYS A 214 -17.43 -11.43 -5.99
N PRO A 215 -16.40 -12.30 -6.06
CA PRO A 215 -15.11 -12.04 -5.44
C PRO A 215 -14.42 -10.81 -6.01
N VAL A 216 -13.68 -10.07 -5.17
CA VAL A 216 -12.77 -9.02 -5.62
C VAL A 216 -11.39 -9.63 -5.90
N VAL A 217 -10.91 -9.53 -7.13
CA VAL A 217 -9.62 -10.10 -7.56
C VAL A 217 -8.51 -9.06 -7.54
N TYR A 218 -7.39 -9.42 -6.91
CA TYR A 218 -6.17 -8.63 -6.76
C TYR A 218 -4.96 -9.34 -7.38
N THR A 219 -3.95 -8.57 -7.76
CA THR A 219 -2.68 -9.07 -8.28
C THR A 219 -1.54 -8.81 -7.29
N GLY A 220 -0.66 -9.82 -7.12
CA GLY A 220 0.48 -9.77 -6.20
C GLY A 220 1.78 -9.25 -6.82
N GLY A 221 1.82 -9.03 -8.13
CA GLY A 221 3.02 -8.70 -8.89
C GLY A 221 2.72 -8.35 -10.35
N ASP A 222 3.69 -7.76 -11.05
CA ASP A 222 3.49 -7.29 -12.43
C ASP A 222 3.19 -8.43 -13.41
N LEU A 223 3.83 -9.60 -13.22
CA LEU A 223 3.51 -10.80 -13.99
C LEU A 223 2.08 -11.29 -13.79
N ASP A 224 1.52 -10.99 -12.62
CA ASP A 224 0.19 -11.43 -12.22
C ASP A 224 -0.89 -10.48 -12.80
N ILE A 225 -0.53 -9.21 -13.09
CA ILE A 225 -1.34 -8.29 -13.90
C ILE A 225 -1.50 -8.84 -15.32
N GLY A 226 -0.40 -9.18 -15.99
CA GLY A 226 -0.47 -9.73 -17.35
C GLY A 226 -1.17 -11.07 -17.42
N LEU A 227 -1.08 -11.92 -16.39
CA LEU A 227 -1.88 -13.15 -16.31
C LEU A 227 -3.37 -12.82 -16.20
N LEU A 228 -3.76 -11.95 -15.27
CA LEU A 228 -5.16 -11.59 -15.08
C LEU A 228 -5.75 -10.96 -16.34
N ALA A 229 -5.00 -10.10 -17.03
CA ALA A 229 -5.40 -9.49 -18.30
C ALA A 229 -5.71 -10.52 -19.39
N ARG A 230 -4.87 -11.56 -19.54
CA ARG A 230 -5.10 -12.63 -20.54
C ARG A 230 -6.36 -13.42 -20.29
N VAL A 231 -6.69 -13.68 -19.02
CA VAL A 231 -7.89 -14.47 -18.64
C VAL A 231 -9.12 -13.61 -18.40
N TRP A 232 -8.99 -12.28 -18.43
CA TRP A 232 -10.02 -11.35 -17.97
C TRP A 232 -11.36 -11.55 -18.67
N GLU A 233 -11.36 -11.67 -19.99
CA GLU A 233 -12.58 -11.85 -20.77
C GLU A 233 -13.39 -13.09 -20.38
N THR A 234 -12.71 -14.15 -19.93
CA THR A 234 -13.35 -15.38 -19.49
C THR A 234 -13.91 -15.28 -18.07
N VAL A 235 -13.32 -14.45 -17.20
CA VAL A 235 -13.65 -14.41 -15.76
C VAL A 235 -14.40 -13.16 -15.31
N LYS A 236 -14.48 -12.10 -16.13
CA LYS A 236 -15.06 -10.80 -15.76
C LYS A 236 -16.51 -10.85 -15.27
N ASP A 237 -17.26 -11.89 -15.66
CA ASP A 237 -18.63 -12.08 -15.21
C ASP A 237 -18.73 -12.73 -13.82
N TRP A 238 -17.63 -13.31 -13.32
CA TRP A 238 -17.58 -14.03 -12.04
C TRP A 238 -16.94 -13.21 -10.92
N VAL A 239 -16.09 -12.23 -11.26
CA VAL A 239 -15.32 -11.44 -10.31
C VAL A 239 -15.43 -9.94 -10.59
N VAL A 240 -14.98 -9.11 -9.65
CA VAL A 240 -14.77 -7.67 -9.83
C VAL A 240 -13.29 -7.39 -9.59
N ALA A 241 -12.68 -6.49 -10.37
CA ALA A 241 -11.32 -6.02 -10.15
C ALA A 241 -11.34 -4.54 -9.71
N PRO A 242 -10.50 -4.12 -8.75
CA PRO A 242 -10.39 -2.71 -8.37
C PRO A 242 -9.85 -1.79 -9.48
N ASN A 243 -9.23 -2.38 -10.50
CA ASN A 243 -8.70 -1.71 -11.68
C ASN A 243 -8.92 -2.58 -12.92
N ASP A 244 -9.02 -1.96 -14.09
CA ASP A 244 -9.13 -2.67 -15.36
C ASP A 244 -7.85 -3.49 -15.60
N PRO A 245 -7.91 -4.84 -15.65
CA PRO A 245 -6.70 -5.65 -15.80
C PRO A 245 -6.02 -5.49 -17.15
N VAL A 246 -6.78 -5.29 -18.23
CA VAL A 246 -6.25 -5.14 -19.59
C VAL A 246 -5.56 -3.80 -19.75
N LEU A 247 -6.16 -2.73 -19.24
CA LEU A 247 -5.51 -1.42 -19.19
C LEU A 247 -4.26 -1.46 -18.31
N SER A 248 -4.33 -2.12 -17.15
CA SER A 248 -3.21 -2.19 -16.22
C SER A 248 -2.02 -2.95 -16.80
N ASP A 249 -2.26 -4.03 -17.55
CA ASP A 249 -1.20 -4.74 -18.28
C ASP A 249 -0.50 -3.83 -19.31
N ARG A 250 -1.28 -3.11 -20.13
CA ARG A 250 -0.72 -2.13 -21.08
C ARG A 250 0.11 -1.04 -20.42
N LEU A 251 -0.31 -0.60 -19.23
CA LEU A 251 0.39 0.42 -18.47
C LEU A 251 1.59 -0.12 -17.68
N THR A 252 1.91 -1.42 -17.72
CA THR A 252 3.18 -1.93 -17.16
C THR A 252 4.41 -1.51 -17.98
N ASP A 253 4.20 -1.10 -19.24
CA ASP A 253 5.25 -0.57 -20.11
C ASP A 253 5.72 0.82 -19.64
N LYS A 254 7.00 0.91 -19.25
CA LYS A 254 7.59 2.14 -18.70
C LYS A 254 7.55 3.32 -19.66
N LYS A 255 7.70 3.09 -20.97
CA LYS A 255 7.67 4.15 -21.98
C LYS A 255 6.28 4.77 -22.06
N THR A 256 5.25 3.94 -22.10
CA THR A 256 3.84 4.35 -22.09
C THR A 256 3.51 5.17 -20.84
N GLN A 257 4.01 4.77 -19.67
CA GLN A 257 3.85 5.55 -18.45
C GLN A 257 4.51 6.93 -18.56
N LEU A 258 5.79 6.97 -18.96
CA LEU A 258 6.57 8.21 -19.08
C LEU A 258 5.89 9.20 -20.03
N ASP A 259 5.44 8.75 -21.20
CA ASP A 259 4.78 9.59 -22.19
C ASP A 259 3.49 10.22 -21.64
N LYS A 260 2.66 9.40 -20.97
CA LYS A 260 1.41 9.86 -20.36
C LYS A 260 1.65 10.88 -19.25
N VAL A 261 2.56 10.60 -18.32
CA VAL A 261 2.80 11.49 -17.17
C VAL A 261 3.53 12.77 -17.60
N ALA A 262 4.44 12.69 -18.58
CA ALA A 262 5.08 13.87 -19.18
C ALA A 262 4.07 14.78 -19.87
N ALA A 263 3.14 14.21 -20.64
CA ALA A 263 2.06 14.96 -21.27
C ALA A 263 1.14 15.66 -20.25
N ALA A 264 1.05 15.14 -19.03
CA ALA A 264 0.32 15.75 -17.92
C ALA A 264 1.13 16.80 -17.12
N GLY A 265 2.34 17.14 -17.57
CA GLY A 265 3.20 18.13 -16.93
C GLY A 265 3.92 17.62 -15.67
N VAL A 266 4.06 16.31 -15.51
CA VAL A 266 4.95 15.71 -14.50
C VAL A 266 6.36 15.65 -15.08
N THR A 267 7.35 16.12 -14.33
CA THR A 267 8.75 16.06 -14.75
C THR A 267 9.22 14.60 -14.85
N VAL A 268 9.73 14.23 -16.01
CA VAL A 268 10.34 12.91 -16.30
C VAL A 268 11.81 13.11 -16.71
N PRO A 269 12.70 12.15 -16.44
CA PRO A 269 14.05 12.17 -17.00
C PRO A 269 14.01 12.10 -18.54
N GLN A 270 14.96 12.73 -19.22
CA GLN A 270 15.14 12.51 -20.66
C GLN A 270 15.30 11.01 -20.93
N SER A 271 14.51 10.46 -21.87
CA SER A 271 14.35 9.01 -22.03
C SER A 271 14.19 8.61 -23.50
N HIS A 272 14.89 7.56 -23.93
CA HIS A 272 14.77 6.97 -25.27
C HIS A 272 14.75 5.44 -25.20
N VAL A 273 13.96 4.80 -26.07
CA VAL A 273 13.92 3.34 -26.19
C VAL A 273 14.96 2.91 -27.23
N ILE A 274 15.81 1.95 -26.84
CA ILE A 274 16.90 1.39 -27.62
C ILE A 274 16.61 -0.09 -27.85
N GLU A 275 16.45 -0.49 -29.10
CA GLU A 275 16.21 -1.88 -29.51
C GLU A 275 17.37 -2.43 -30.37
N SER A 276 18.29 -1.55 -30.76
CA SER A 276 19.49 -1.87 -31.53
C SER A 276 20.63 -0.91 -31.22
N MET A 277 21.85 -1.29 -31.62
CA MET A 277 23.01 -0.39 -31.56
C MET A 277 22.86 0.84 -32.46
N SER A 278 22.11 0.73 -33.57
CA SER A 278 21.82 1.86 -34.44
C SER A 278 20.92 2.90 -33.77
N ASP A 279 19.96 2.47 -32.94
CA ASP A 279 19.11 3.40 -32.17
C ASP A 279 19.96 4.16 -31.16
N LEU A 280 20.93 3.48 -30.53
CA LEU A 280 21.86 4.11 -29.60
C LEU A 280 22.70 5.19 -30.29
N ASP A 281 23.27 4.88 -31.46
CA ASP A 281 24.06 5.85 -32.24
C ASP A 281 23.28 7.11 -32.58
N ALA A 282 21.98 6.99 -32.85
CA ALA A 282 21.13 8.10 -33.23
C ALA A 282 20.85 9.09 -32.08
N VAL A 283 20.87 8.64 -30.82
CA VAL A 283 20.43 9.46 -29.68
C VAL A 283 21.53 9.77 -28.68
N ILE A 284 22.67 9.08 -28.72
CA ILE A 284 23.67 9.16 -27.63
C ILE A 284 24.27 10.56 -27.45
N ALA A 285 24.33 11.36 -28.53
CA ALA A 285 24.82 12.74 -28.49
C ALA A 285 23.94 13.67 -27.63
N ASP A 286 22.68 13.29 -27.41
CA ASP A 286 21.72 14.08 -26.62
C ASP A 286 21.80 13.78 -25.12
N PHE A 287 22.60 12.78 -24.70
CA PHE A 287 22.71 12.36 -23.32
C PHE A 287 24.01 12.83 -22.67
N ARG A 288 23.92 13.13 -21.37
CA ARG A 288 25.08 13.37 -20.50
C ARG A 288 25.31 12.16 -19.61
N PHE A 289 26.58 11.82 -19.40
CA PHE A 289 26.96 10.73 -18.50
C PHE A 289 27.07 11.20 -17.04
N PRO A 290 26.78 10.33 -16.06
CA PRO A 290 26.33 8.94 -16.24
C PRO A 290 24.90 8.84 -16.79
N VAL A 291 24.56 7.70 -17.39
CA VAL A 291 23.19 7.37 -17.84
C VAL A 291 22.70 6.12 -17.12
N ILE A 292 21.38 5.99 -16.98
CA ILE A 292 20.75 4.79 -16.41
C ILE A 292 19.95 4.04 -17.47
N CYS A 293 20.05 2.72 -17.46
CA CYS A 293 19.38 1.84 -18.41
C CYS A 293 18.49 0.84 -17.67
N LYS A 294 17.29 0.60 -18.20
CA LYS A 294 16.28 -0.28 -17.61
C LYS A 294 15.58 -1.08 -18.72
N PRO A 295 15.14 -2.33 -18.52
CA PRO A 295 14.25 -2.98 -19.48
C PRO A 295 12.90 -2.25 -19.50
N THR A 296 12.28 -2.10 -20.68
CA THR A 296 10.96 -1.45 -20.83
C THR A 296 9.87 -2.21 -20.08
N GLU A 297 9.93 -3.54 -20.11
CA GLU A 297 9.09 -4.46 -19.34
C GLU A 297 9.83 -5.76 -18.98
N LEU A 298 9.35 -6.45 -17.93
CA LEU A 298 10.00 -7.68 -17.43
C LEU A 298 10.04 -8.81 -18.47
N VAL A 299 9.05 -8.89 -19.36
CA VAL A 299 8.97 -9.93 -20.40
C VAL A 299 9.93 -9.67 -21.56
N LYS A 300 10.30 -8.41 -21.80
CA LYS A 300 11.27 -7.99 -22.83
C LYS A 300 12.68 -7.76 -22.28
N LYS A 301 12.98 -8.25 -21.08
CA LYS A 301 14.31 -8.03 -20.46
C LYS A 301 15.44 -8.81 -21.13
N GLY A 302 15.17 -9.87 -21.90
CA GLY A 302 16.22 -10.67 -22.54
C GLY A 302 17.29 -11.17 -21.54
N SER A 303 18.57 -10.93 -21.86
CA SER A 303 19.73 -11.23 -21.01
C SER A 303 20.00 -10.16 -19.93
N PHE A 304 19.15 -9.14 -19.81
CA PHE A 304 19.30 -8.06 -18.82
C PHE A 304 19.29 -8.61 -17.39
N ILE A 305 20.39 -8.37 -16.68
CA ILE A 305 20.57 -8.82 -15.29
C ILE A 305 20.15 -7.68 -14.36
N GLY A 306 19.22 -7.98 -13.45
CA GLY A 306 18.72 -7.02 -12.46
C GLY A 306 17.59 -6.14 -12.99
N LYS A 307 17.35 -5.02 -12.31
CA LYS A 307 16.31 -4.04 -12.69
C LYS A 307 16.86 -2.86 -13.49
N THR A 308 18.11 -2.47 -13.23
CA THR A 308 18.76 -1.31 -13.85
C THR A 308 20.27 -1.51 -13.91
N PHE A 309 20.96 -0.80 -14.80
CA PHE A 309 22.40 -0.54 -14.67
C PHE A 309 22.70 0.93 -14.95
N VAL A 310 23.78 1.44 -14.36
CA VAL A 310 24.30 2.79 -14.61
C VAL A 310 25.59 2.63 -15.42
N ALA A 311 25.74 3.42 -16.49
CA ALA A 311 26.96 3.51 -17.27
C ALA A 311 27.59 4.88 -17.08
N GLY A 312 28.86 4.91 -16.69
CA GLY A 312 29.62 6.14 -16.44
C GLY A 312 30.20 6.77 -17.71
N SER A 313 30.23 6.05 -18.83
CA SER A 313 30.75 6.53 -20.11
C SER A 313 30.12 5.80 -21.31
N ASP A 314 30.26 6.38 -22.51
CA ASP A 314 29.77 5.79 -23.76
C ASP A 314 30.39 4.41 -24.03
N LEU A 315 31.69 4.26 -23.75
CA LEU A 315 32.39 2.99 -23.89
C LEU A 315 31.78 1.90 -22.99
N GLU A 316 31.47 2.23 -21.73
CA GLU A 316 30.82 1.29 -20.82
C GLU A 316 29.41 0.94 -21.29
N LEU A 317 28.63 1.95 -21.71
CA LEU A 317 27.27 1.78 -22.18
C LEU A 317 27.21 0.84 -23.39
N ARG A 318 28.00 1.12 -24.42
CA ARG A 318 28.08 0.32 -25.65
C ARG A 318 28.47 -1.12 -25.35
N LYS A 319 29.45 -1.34 -24.49
CA LYS A 319 29.86 -2.69 -24.07
C LYS A 319 28.72 -3.48 -23.44
N ARG A 320 27.92 -2.84 -22.58
CA ARG A 320 26.76 -3.51 -21.94
C ARG A 320 25.61 -3.71 -22.92
N MET A 321 25.31 -2.72 -23.76
CA MET A 321 24.25 -2.81 -24.77
C MET A 321 24.54 -3.88 -25.82
N ASP A 322 25.79 -3.95 -26.31
CA ASP A 322 26.21 -4.96 -27.27
C ASP A 322 25.99 -6.37 -26.73
N GLN A 323 26.29 -6.61 -25.44
CA GLN A 323 26.01 -7.89 -24.77
C GLN A 323 24.51 -8.22 -24.65
N LEU A 324 23.65 -7.21 -24.55
CA LEU A 324 22.20 -7.40 -24.46
C LEU A 324 21.59 -7.74 -25.83
N PHE A 325 22.14 -7.14 -26.89
CA PHE A 325 21.69 -7.34 -28.27
C PHE A 325 22.43 -8.49 -28.97
N PHE A 326 23.54 -9.00 -28.40
CA PHE A 326 24.23 -10.20 -28.90
C PHE A 326 23.44 -11.47 -28.59
N GLY A 327 23.13 -12.24 -29.63
CA GLY A 327 22.16 -13.34 -29.59
C GLY A 327 20.78 -12.86 -30.06
N ASN A 328 19.85 -13.75 -30.42
CA ASN A 328 18.52 -13.39 -30.97
C ASN A 328 17.58 -12.68 -29.95
N GLY A 329 18.12 -11.84 -29.06
CA GLY A 329 17.43 -11.18 -27.97
C GLY A 329 16.66 -9.95 -28.43
N ARG A 330 15.32 -10.04 -28.36
CA ARG A 330 14.37 -8.93 -28.48
C ARG A 330 14.40 -8.01 -27.25
N ALA A 331 15.58 -7.63 -26.77
CA ALA A 331 15.70 -6.74 -25.62
C ALA A 331 15.24 -5.34 -26.04
N SER A 332 14.36 -4.72 -25.25
CA SER A 332 13.95 -3.33 -25.45
C SER A 332 14.34 -2.57 -24.19
N VAL A 333 15.29 -1.65 -24.33
CA VAL A 333 15.97 -0.99 -23.21
C VAL A 333 15.64 0.50 -23.21
N LEU A 334 15.15 0.99 -22.08
CA LEU A 334 14.96 2.39 -21.82
C LEU A 334 16.28 3.01 -21.34
N LEU A 335 16.92 3.82 -22.19
CA LEU A 335 18.04 4.69 -21.86
C LEU A 335 17.49 5.99 -21.28
N GLN A 336 17.96 6.39 -20.09
CA GLN A 336 17.50 7.61 -19.41
C GLN A 336 18.66 8.44 -18.85
N GLU A 337 18.42 9.74 -18.74
CA GLU A 337 19.20 10.66 -17.92
C GLU A 337 19.35 10.12 -16.49
N PHE A 338 20.55 10.24 -15.94
CA PHE A 338 20.78 9.94 -14.54
C PHE A 338 20.45 11.15 -13.66
N VAL A 339 19.40 11.02 -12.85
CA VAL A 339 19.06 12.02 -11.83
C VAL A 339 19.98 11.82 -10.61
N PRO A 340 20.77 12.83 -10.18
CA PRO A 340 21.65 12.76 -9.02
C PRO A 340 20.94 12.46 -7.68
N GLY A 341 21.68 11.97 -6.69
CA GLY A 341 21.18 11.61 -5.35
C GLY A 341 21.24 10.12 -5.02
N GLY A 342 21.28 9.80 -3.72
CA GLY A 342 21.31 8.42 -3.19
C GLY A 342 19.92 7.79 -3.06
N ASP A 343 19.84 6.68 -2.33
CA ASP A 343 18.60 5.95 -2.08
C ASP A 343 17.59 6.80 -1.29
N GLU A 344 18.08 7.67 -0.39
CA GLU A 344 17.28 8.58 0.42
C GLU A 344 16.51 9.63 -0.41
N CYS A 345 16.94 9.84 -1.66
CA CYS A 345 16.28 10.69 -2.62
C CYS A 345 15.16 9.97 -3.38
N ILE A 346 15.02 8.64 -3.21
CA ILE A 346 13.90 7.88 -3.78
C ILE A 346 12.70 8.00 -2.84
N LEU A 347 11.69 8.69 -3.33
CA LEU A 347 10.44 8.94 -2.65
C LEU A 347 9.34 8.09 -3.28
N PHE A 348 8.37 7.66 -2.48
CA PHE A 348 7.23 6.92 -2.99
C PHE A 348 5.91 7.48 -2.46
N THR A 349 4.86 7.31 -3.24
CA THR A 349 3.48 7.42 -2.79
C THR A 349 2.79 6.10 -3.03
N MET A 350 2.09 5.57 -2.02
CA MET A 350 1.17 4.44 -2.18
C MET A 350 -0.25 4.95 -1.94
N ALA A 351 -1.18 4.66 -2.83
CA ALA A 351 -2.52 5.21 -2.81
C ALA A 351 -3.58 4.19 -3.22
N SER A 352 -4.80 4.38 -2.74
CA SER A 352 -6.00 3.82 -3.33
C SER A 352 -6.59 4.87 -4.26
N CYS A 353 -6.90 4.49 -5.49
CA CYS A 353 -7.43 5.40 -6.50
C CYS A 353 -8.76 4.88 -7.07
N ASP A 354 -9.61 5.81 -7.49
CA ASP A 354 -10.77 5.49 -8.35
C ASP A 354 -10.32 5.21 -9.80
N GLU A 355 -11.22 4.77 -10.67
CA GLU A 355 -10.94 4.45 -12.07
C GLU A 355 -10.36 5.62 -12.89
N SER A 356 -10.56 6.86 -12.43
CA SER A 356 -10.02 8.06 -13.07
C SER A 356 -8.62 8.43 -12.55
N GLY A 357 -8.06 7.64 -11.62
CA GLY A 357 -6.78 7.91 -11.00
C GLY A 357 -6.84 8.98 -9.91
N ASN A 358 -8.03 9.33 -9.39
CA ASN A 358 -8.12 10.25 -8.26
C ASN A 358 -7.80 9.50 -6.96
N ILE A 359 -6.89 10.08 -6.17
CA ILE A 359 -6.49 9.54 -4.88
C ILE A 359 -7.67 9.61 -3.89
N ARG A 360 -7.99 8.47 -3.28
CA ARG A 360 -8.95 8.36 -2.17
C ARG A 360 -8.26 8.38 -0.82
N SER A 361 -7.12 7.69 -0.71
CA SER A 361 -6.24 7.70 0.45
C SER A 361 -4.82 7.45 -0.02
N ALA A 362 -3.84 8.07 0.62
CA ALA A 362 -2.45 7.90 0.26
C ALA A 362 -1.54 7.93 1.48
N VAL A 363 -0.36 7.35 1.32
CA VAL A 363 0.79 7.55 2.20
C VAL A 363 1.99 7.92 1.34
N THR A 364 2.74 8.91 1.80
CA THR A 364 4.02 9.30 1.21
C THR A 364 5.16 8.79 2.08
N GLY A 365 6.29 8.49 1.46
CA GLY A 365 7.47 8.02 2.18
C GLY A 365 8.73 8.09 1.36
N ARG A 366 9.81 7.61 1.96
CA ARG A 366 11.14 7.55 1.34
C ARG A 366 11.81 6.24 1.64
N LYS A 367 12.65 5.82 0.70
CA LYS A 367 13.52 4.67 0.86
C LYS A 367 14.72 5.06 1.71
N LEU A 368 15.06 4.23 2.69
CA LEU A 368 16.29 4.40 3.48
C LEU A 368 17.38 3.47 2.96
N THR A 369 17.00 2.29 2.49
CA THR A 369 17.96 1.36 1.87
C THR A 369 17.35 0.46 0.80
N ASP A 370 18.11 0.23 -0.26
CA ASP A 370 17.92 -0.84 -1.25
C ASP A 370 18.66 -2.16 -0.90
N ASP A 371 18.13 -3.30 -1.36
CA ASP A 371 18.84 -4.59 -1.37
C ASP A 371 19.96 -4.70 -2.44
N GLY A 372 20.27 -3.59 -3.12
CA GLY A 372 21.20 -3.47 -4.24
C GLY A 372 20.61 -3.97 -5.57
N ARG A 373 19.29 -4.23 -5.63
CA ARG A 373 18.60 -4.75 -6.82
C ARG A 373 17.32 -4.00 -7.15
N GLY A 374 17.08 -2.85 -6.53
CA GLY A 374 15.89 -2.05 -6.75
C GLY A 374 14.72 -2.47 -5.86
N CYS A 375 14.94 -3.21 -4.76
CA CYS A 375 13.89 -3.52 -3.80
C CYS A 375 14.13 -2.76 -2.50
N ILE A 376 13.07 -2.22 -1.91
CA ILE A 376 13.15 -1.60 -0.58
C ILE A 376 13.51 -2.68 0.44
N GLY A 377 14.62 -2.51 1.14
CA GLY A 377 14.95 -3.27 2.34
C GLY A 377 14.51 -2.56 3.61
N LEU A 378 14.55 -1.22 3.59
CA LEU A 378 14.14 -0.34 4.68
C LEU A 378 13.52 0.94 4.10
N GLY A 379 12.35 1.33 4.60
CA GLY A 379 11.65 2.54 4.18
C GLY A 379 10.81 3.12 5.31
N GLU A 380 10.51 4.41 5.25
CA GLU A 380 9.70 5.09 6.25
C GLU A 380 8.68 6.02 5.59
N THR A 381 7.58 6.27 6.29
CA THR A 381 6.64 7.32 5.89
C THR A 381 7.21 8.69 6.19
N THR A 382 6.94 9.64 5.30
CA THR A 382 7.30 11.05 5.46
C THR A 382 6.25 11.84 4.71
N TYR A 383 5.51 12.70 5.41
CA TYR A 383 4.53 13.55 4.76
C TYR A 383 5.25 14.51 3.80
N ASN A 384 4.82 14.54 2.53
CA ASN A 384 5.40 15.41 1.52
C ASN A 384 4.29 15.89 0.54
N PRO A 385 3.78 17.12 0.70
CA PRO A 385 2.68 17.63 -0.13
C PRO A 385 3.08 17.82 -1.59
N LYS A 386 4.36 18.17 -1.87
CA LYS A 386 4.88 18.28 -3.24
C LYS A 386 4.82 16.93 -3.94
N LEU A 387 5.23 15.87 -3.23
CA LEU A 387 5.18 14.50 -3.75
C LEU A 387 3.74 14.03 -3.94
N GLU A 388 2.86 14.21 -2.96
CA GLU A 388 1.45 13.79 -3.07
C GLU A 388 0.74 14.47 -4.25
N SER A 389 1.00 15.78 -4.46
CA SER A 389 0.48 16.50 -5.62
C SER A 389 1.02 15.96 -6.95
N ALA A 390 2.33 15.71 -7.04
CA ALA A 390 2.96 15.14 -8.24
C ALA A 390 2.42 13.73 -8.55
N SER A 391 2.29 12.88 -7.53
CA SER A 391 1.70 11.54 -7.60
C SER A 391 0.25 11.59 -8.07
N GLY A 392 -0.55 12.51 -7.53
CA GLY A 392 -1.94 12.69 -7.96
C GLY A 392 -2.08 13.16 -9.42
N LYS A 393 -1.11 13.91 -9.97
CA LYS A 393 -1.05 14.20 -11.40
C LYS A 393 -0.69 12.96 -12.22
N ALA A 394 0.31 12.20 -11.78
CA ALA A 394 0.74 10.98 -12.44
C ALA A 394 -0.38 9.94 -12.52
N PHE A 395 -1.08 9.65 -11.41
CA PHE A 395 -2.18 8.68 -11.40
C PHE A 395 -3.34 9.08 -12.30
N ARG A 396 -3.76 10.35 -12.28
CA ARG A 396 -4.79 10.87 -13.22
C ARG A 396 -4.37 10.76 -14.68
N ALA A 397 -3.08 10.95 -14.98
CA ALA A 397 -2.55 10.79 -16.33
C ALA A 397 -2.58 9.33 -16.80
N LEU A 398 -2.37 8.38 -15.89
CA LEU A 398 -2.49 6.96 -16.17
C LEU A 398 -3.95 6.56 -16.42
N GLY A 399 -4.88 7.14 -15.65
CA GLY A 399 -6.33 6.95 -15.79
C GLY A 399 -6.76 5.53 -15.42
N THR A 400 -6.30 5.04 -14.28
CA THR A 400 -6.63 3.71 -13.75
C THR A 400 -6.79 3.78 -12.23
N GLY A 401 -7.54 2.83 -11.65
CA GLY A 401 -7.85 2.76 -10.23
C GLY A 401 -7.10 1.69 -9.45
N GLY A 402 -7.65 1.31 -8.31
CA GLY A 402 -7.11 0.24 -7.46
C GLY A 402 -5.96 0.72 -6.57
N ILE A 403 -5.10 -0.21 -6.18
CA ILE A 403 -3.93 0.10 -5.35
C ILE A 403 -2.80 0.49 -6.31
N LEU A 404 -2.41 1.77 -6.25
CA LEU A 404 -1.34 2.32 -7.06
C LEU A 404 -0.18 2.73 -6.18
N ALA A 405 1.02 2.61 -6.71
CA ALA A 405 2.18 3.26 -6.15
C ALA A 405 2.98 3.96 -7.24
N VAL A 406 3.69 5.01 -6.88
CA VAL A 406 4.60 5.72 -7.78
C VAL A 406 5.87 6.06 -7.05
N GLU A 407 6.99 5.85 -7.73
CA GLU A 407 8.31 6.26 -7.27
C GLU A 407 8.75 7.53 -8.01
N PHE A 408 9.32 8.46 -7.25
CA PHE A 408 10.00 9.66 -7.75
C PHE A 408 11.42 9.67 -7.21
N LYS A 409 12.34 10.29 -7.96
CA LYS A 409 13.65 10.68 -7.43
C LYS A 409 13.70 12.19 -7.26
N ALA A 410 14.02 12.65 -6.06
CA ALA A 410 14.37 14.03 -5.82
C ALA A 410 15.81 14.28 -6.31
N HIS A 411 16.02 15.31 -7.11
CA HIS A 411 17.38 15.76 -7.44
C HIS A 411 18.05 16.26 -6.16
N ASP A 412 19.25 15.75 -5.83
CA ASP A 412 19.96 16.06 -4.58
C ASP A 412 20.31 17.56 -4.38
N VAL A 413 20.61 18.29 -5.46
CA VAL A 413 20.87 19.73 -5.43
C VAL A 413 19.60 20.56 -5.50
N THR A 414 18.71 20.33 -6.48
CA THR A 414 17.56 21.23 -6.72
C THR A 414 16.29 20.86 -5.94
N GLY A 415 16.18 19.61 -5.48
CA GLY A 415 14.97 19.08 -4.86
C GLY A 415 13.80 18.85 -5.83
N ASP A 416 14.04 18.90 -7.14
CA ASP A 416 13.02 18.63 -8.15
C ASP A 416 12.68 17.14 -8.22
N LEU A 417 11.40 16.84 -8.39
CA LEU A 417 10.89 15.48 -8.41
C LEU A 417 10.85 14.96 -9.85
N TYR A 418 11.59 13.90 -10.12
CA TYR A 418 11.60 13.20 -11.41
C TYR A 418 10.87 11.87 -11.26
N TYR A 419 9.85 11.64 -12.09
CA TYR A 419 9.11 10.39 -12.10
C TYR A 419 10.01 9.20 -12.48
N ILE A 420 9.90 8.09 -11.75
CA ILE A 420 10.63 6.84 -12.05
C ILE A 420 9.70 5.84 -12.74
N GLU A 421 8.70 5.34 -12.03
CA GLU A 421 7.70 4.37 -12.50
C GLU A 421 6.50 4.33 -11.56
N SER A 422 5.37 3.81 -12.06
CA SER A 422 4.19 3.50 -11.26
C SER A 422 3.94 2.00 -11.27
N ASN A 423 3.60 1.45 -10.11
CA ASN A 423 3.18 0.08 -9.93
C ASN A 423 1.66 0.02 -9.75
N LEU A 424 0.97 -0.74 -10.60
CA LEU A 424 -0.50 -0.82 -10.64
C LEU A 424 -1.04 -1.96 -9.78
N ARG A 425 -0.42 -2.11 -8.63
CA ARG A 425 -0.63 -3.15 -7.62
C ARG A 425 -0.05 -2.68 -6.29
N ALA A 426 -0.36 -3.40 -5.22
CA ALA A 426 0.31 -3.19 -3.95
C ALA A 426 1.85 -3.33 -4.07
N GLU A 427 2.57 -2.48 -3.35
CA GLU A 427 4.02 -2.55 -3.28
C GLU A 427 4.51 -3.64 -2.33
N ASN A 428 5.76 -4.06 -2.50
CA ASN A 428 6.37 -5.02 -1.57
C ASN A 428 6.40 -4.49 -0.11
N CYS A 429 6.48 -3.16 0.05
CA CYS A 429 6.36 -2.48 1.34
C CYS A 429 4.92 -2.05 1.68
N GLY A 430 3.89 -2.61 1.03
CA GLY A 430 2.49 -2.18 1.19
C GLY A 430 1.96 -2.22 2.63
N SER A 431 2.51 -3.08 3.50
CA SER A 431 2.16 -3.07 4.93
C SER A 431 2.60 -1.80 5.66
N LEU A 432 3.53 -1.02 5.10
CA LEU A 432 3.90 0.31 5.59
C LEU A 432 2.70 1.25 5.61
N ALA A 433 1.88 1.25 4.56
CA ALA A 433 0.69 2.10 4.49
C ALA A 433 -0.29 1.78 5.62
N LYS A 434 -0.52 0.48 5.87
CA LYS A 434 -1.39 0.01 6.95
C LYS A 434 -0.81 0.36 8.33
N ALA A 435 0.49 0.23 8.52
CA ALA A 435 1.18 0.67 9.75
C ALA A 435 1.09 2.19 9.97
N ALA A 436 1.00 2.95 8.89
CA ALA A 436 0.78 4.39 8.88
C ALA A 436 -0.71 4.80 9.02
N GLY A 437 -1.61 3.85 9.32
CA GLY A 437 -3.04 4.12 9.52
C GLY A 437 -3.92 3.98 8.27
N VAL A 438 -3.33 3.68 7.10
CA VAL A 438 -4.03 3.66 5.80
C VAL A 438 -4.08 2.24 5.23
N ASN A 439 -5.24 1.59 5.31
CA ASN A 439 -5.45 0.28 4.72
C ASN A 439 -5.92 0.39 3.26
N LEU A 440 -4.94 0.44 2.35
CA LEU A 440 -5.19 0.57 0.91
C LEU A 440 -6.03 -0.59 0.36
N SER A 441 -5.80 -1.82 0.80
CA SER A 441 -6.56 -2.99 0.36
C SER A 441 -8.02 -2.95 0.80
N ALA A 442 -8.31 -2.54 2.03
CA ALA A 442 -9.68 -2.34 2.49
C ALA A 442 -10.36 -1.19 1.72
N SER A 443 -9.65 -0.08 1.49
CA SER A 443 -10.16 1.06 0.70
C SER A 443 -10.57 0.65 -0.71
N THR A 444 -9.72 -0.08 -1.43
CA THR A 444 -10.02 -0.54 -2.80
C THR A 444 -11.04 -1.66 -2.84
N PHE A 445 -11.10 -2.50 -1.80
CA PHE A 445 -12.13 -3.53 -1.68
C PHE A 445 -13.51 -2.90 -1.58
N LEU A 446 -13.68 -1.97 -0.63
CA LEU A 446 -14.94 -1.23 -0.43
C LEU A 446 -15.33 -0.45 -1.68
N TYR A 447 -14.36 0.12 -2.39
CA TYR A 447 -14.60 0.75 -3.69
C TYR A 447 -15.20 -0.24 -4.70
N ALA A 448 -14.54 -1.39 -4.90
CA ALA A 448 -14.94 -2.40 -5.86
C ALA A 448 -16.34 -2.98 -5.60
N ILE A 449 -16.77 -3.04 -4.34
CA ILE A 449 -18.09 -3.56 -3.95
C ILE A 449 -19.16 -2.47 -3.77
N GLY A 450 -18.86 -1.20 -4.08
CA GLY A 450 -19.85 -0.12 -4.07
C GLY A 450 -20.07 0.59 -2.72
N TYR A 451 -19.16 0.43 -1.75
CA TYR A 451 -19.17 1.11 -0.45
C TYR A 451 -18.00 2.08 -0.25
N PRO A 452 -17.65 2.93 -1.24
CA PRO A 452 -16.41 3.68 -1.25
C PRO A 452 -16.31 4.69 -0.09
N ASN A 453 -17.44 5.16 0.43
CA ASN A 453 -17.50 6.22 1.45
C ASN A 453 -17.47 5.71 2.89
N LEU A 454 -17.49 4.39 3.11
CA LEU A 454 -17.50 3.80 4.43
C LEU A 454 -16.17 4.01 5.17
N TYR A 455 -15.05 3.97 4.44
CA TYR A 455 -13.70 4.07 5.01
C TYR A 455 -13.03 5.39 4.63
N SER A 456 -12.54 6.10 5.65
CA SER A 456 -11.75 7.32 5.49
C SER A 456 -10.67 7.35 6.57
N PRO A 457 -9.45 6.90 6.26
CA PRO A 457 -8.39 6.84 7.26
C PRO A 457 -7.99 8.23 7.76
N LEU A 458 -7.61 8.29 9.03
CA LEU A 458 -6.91 9.43 9.63
C LEU A 458 -5.41 9.21 9.33
N GLY A 459 -4.79 10.15 8.61
CA GLY A 459 -3.62 9.91 7.74
C GLY A 459 -2.25 9.68 8.42
N HIS A 460 -1.25 9.47 7.54
CA HIS A 460 0.22 9.56 7.62
C HIS A 460 0.98 9.41 8.95
N ARG A 461 0.53 8.54 9.87
CA ARG A 461 1.33 8.17 11.04
C ARG A 461 2.76 7.77 10.65
N LYS A 462 3.76 8.27 11.39
CA LYS A 462 5.14 7.85 11.23
C LYS A 462 5.30 6.34 11.46
N ALA A 463 5.62 5.63 10.38
CA ALA A 463 5.88 4.20 10.38
C ALA A 463 7.17 3.89 9.63
N THR A 464 7.80 2.79 10.01
CA THR A 464 8.99 2.24 9.36
C THR A 464 8.72 0.80 8.98
N TRP A 465 9.07 0.44 7.75
CA TRP A 465 8.95 -0.89 7.22
C TRP A 465 10.33 -1.47 6.95
N MET A 466 10.52 -2.74 7.31
CA MET A 466 11.77 -3.46 7.13
C MET A 466 11.50 -4.85 6.57
N ASP A 467 12.36 -5.32 5.66
CA ASP A 467 12.50 -6.74 5.37
C ASP A 467 13.78 -7.26 6.01
N VAL A 468 13.66 -7.89 7.18
CA VAL A 468 14.81 -8.43 7.92
C VAL A 468 15.64 -9.39 7.07
N SER A 469 15.01 -10.14 6.16
CA SER A 469 15.73 -11.08 5.30
C SER A 469 16.62 -10.35 4.29
N LEU A 470 16.13 -9.27 3.68
CA LEU A 470 16.89 -8.46 2.74
C LEU A 470 17.96 -7.63 3.45
N VAL A 471 17.66 -7.05 4.61
CA VAL A 471 18.63 -6.30 5.42
C VAL A 471 19.79 -7.22 5.85
N PHE A 472 19.49 -8.43 6.32
CA PHE A 472 20.51 -9.41 6.67
C PHE A 472 21.36 -9.83 5.46
N LEU A 473 20.72 -10.14 4.32
CA LEU A 473 21.44 -10.49 3.08
C LEU A 473 22.32 -9.35 2.57
N SER A 474 21.86 -8.10 2.70
CA SER A 474 22.62 -6.92 2.31
C SER A 474 23.87 -6.75 3.17
N ARG A 475 23.75 -6.96 4.49
CA ARG A 475 24.89 -6.99 5.43
C ARG A 475 25.91 -8.08 5.11
N LEU A 476 25.44 -9.30 4.82
CA LEU A 476 26.33 -10.41 4.42
C LEU A 476 27.11 -10.12 3.13
N ARG A 477 26.54 -9.36 2.21
CA ARG A 477 27.19 -8.99 0.94
C ARG A 477 28.16 -7.81 1.07
N GLY A 478 28.31 -7.23 2.26
CA GLY A 478 29.19 -6.07 2.49
C GLY A 478 28.70 -4.79 1.83
N LEU A 479 27.45 -4.73 1.36
CA LEU A 479 26.90 -3.58 0.63
C LEU A 479 26.58 -2.38 1.53
N THR A 480 26.76 -2.53 2.86
CA THR A 480 26.07 -1.72 3.87
C THR A 480 26.92 -1.33 5.08
N GLN A 481 28.25 -1.52 5.04
CA GLN A 481 29.09 -1.14 6.17
C GLN A 481 29.06 0.39 6.42
N GLY A 482 28.58 0.81 7.59
CA GLY A 482 28.65 2.21 8.09
C GLY A 482 27.29 2.92 8.25
N LYS A 483 26.46 2.98 7.20
CA LYS A 483 25.20 3.77 7.18
C LYS A 483 24.08 3.20 8.04
N HIS A 484 23.91 1.87 8.06
CA HIS A 484 22.79 1.22 8.75
C HIS A 484 22.78 1.38 10.26
N THR A 485 23.95 1.34 10.90
CA THR A 485 24.03 1.39 12.37
C THR A 485 23.50 2.69 12.97
N ALA A 486 23.59 3.80 12.23
CA ALA A 486 23.07 5.09 12.67
C ALA A 486 21.56 5.22 12.42
N GLU A 487 21.08 4.79 11.25
CA GLU A 487 19.66 4.82 10.89
C GLU A 487 18.84 3.80 11.69
N ASP A 488 19.33 2.57 11.86
CA ASP A 488 18.69 1.56 12.71
C ASP A 488 18.53 2.12 14.14
N ARG A 489 19.58 2.73 14.71
CA ARG A 489 19.52 3.36 16.04
C ARG A 489 18.62 4.60 16.12
N ARG A 490 18.35 5.27 15.00
CA ARG A 490 17.40 6.39 14.92
C ARG A 490 15.97 5.87 14.86
N ILE A 491 15.72 4.84 14.06
CA ILE A 491 14.39 4.20 13.94
C ILE A 491 13.90 3.71 15.30
N PHE A 492 14.77 3.06 16.08
CA PHE A 492 14.42 2.62 17.44
C PHE A 492 14.23 3.76 18.45
N ARG A 493 14.70 4.98 18.16
CA ARG A 493 14.54 6.17 19.01
C ARG A 493 13.33 7.03 18.64
N ASP A 494 12.91 7.02 17.38
CA ASP A 494 11.90 7.93 16.83
C ASP A 494 10.45 7.53 17.14
N HIS A 495 10.22 6.51 17.99
CA HIS A 495 8.89 5.99 18.38
C HIS A 495 7.96 5.66 17.18
N ALA A 496 8.53 5.41 16.00
CA ALA A 496 7.79 5.04 14.80
C ALA A 496 7.18 3.64 14.96
N VAL A 497 6.02 3.41 14.33
CA VAL A 497 5.46 2.05 14.25
C VAL A 497 6.35 1.23 13.33
N LEU A 498 7.04 0.22 13.89
CA LEU A 498 7.84 -0.72 13.12
C LEU A 498 6.97 -1.87 12.62
N THR A 499 7.00 -2.12 11.31
CA THR A 499 6.42 -3.32 10.70
C THR A 499 7.49 -4.08 9.91
N ASP A 500 7.47 -5.41 10.00
CA ASP A 500 8.31 -6.27 9.18
C ASP A 500 7.55 -6.77 7.94
N ALA A 501 8.28 -7.11 6.89
CA ALA A 501 7.77 -7.67 5.64
C ALA A 501 7.01 -8.99 5.85
N LEU A 502 7.43 -9.82 6.81
CA LEU A 502 6.89 -11.15 7.04
C LEU A 502 6.41 -11.34 8.49
N TRP A 503 7.17 -10.87 9.47
CA TRP A 503 6.87 -11.04 10.89
C TRP A 503 5.81 -10.06 11.37
N VAL A 504 4.67 -10.60 11.82
CA VAL A 504 3.62 -9.85 12.49
C VAL A 504 3.25 -10.63 13.75
N SER A 505 3.20 -9.98 14.91
CA SER A 505 2.99 -10.66 16.19
C SER A 505 1.64 -11.39 16.30
N THR A 506 0.62 -10.90 15.59
CA THR A 506 -0.71 -11.52 15.51
C THR A 506 -0.81 -12.66 14.49
N ASP A 507 0.19 -12.81 13.62
CA ASP A 507 0.31 -13.82 12.55
C ASP A 507 1.79 -14.16 12.25
N PRO A 508 2.51 -14.81 13.19
CA PRO A 508 3.96 -15.06 13.05
C PRO A 508 4.29 -16.26 12.16
N ALA A 509 3.33 -17.16 11.90
CA ALA A 509 3.56 -18.43 11.21
C ALA A 509 4.13 -18.29 9.78
N PRO A 510 3.72 -17.30 8.95
CA PRO A 510 4.35 -17.07 7.65
C PRO A 510 5.84 -16.75 7.71
N ALA A 511 6.26 -15.94 8.68
CA ALA A 511 7.67 -15.60 8.85
C ALA A 511 8.49 -16.83 9.26
N ILE A 512 8.00 -17.60 10.23
CA ILE A 512 8.65 -18.83 10.70
C ILE A 512 8.80 -19.82 9.53
N THR A 513 7.72 -20.02 8.77
CA THR A 513 7.70 -20.91 7.61
C THR A 513 8.69 -20.45 6.54
N TRP A 514 8.70 -19.16 6.22
CA TRP A 514 9.62 -18.57 5.27
C TRP A 514 11.07 -18.79 5.67
N TYR A 515 11.44 -18.41 6.90
CA TYR A 515 12.82 -18.51 7.37
C TYR A 515 13.29 -19.96 7.46
N ALA A 516 12.43 -20.88 7.89
CA ALA A 516 12.74 -22.30 7.87
C ALA A 516 13.06 -22.78 6.44
N LEU A 517 12.18 -22.49 5.47
CA LEU A 517 12.38 -22.88 4.07
C LEU A 517 13.67 -22.30 3.47
N LYS A 518 13.97 -21.03 3.72
CA LYS A 518 15.20 -20.40 3.22
C LYS A 518 16.45 -21.00 3.87
N SER A 519 16.39 -21.31 5.16
CA SER A 519 17.51 -21.93 5.89
C SER A 519 17.78 -23.35 5.39
N PHE A 520 16.74 -24.17 5.19
CA PHE A 520 16.87 -25.50 4.60
C PHE A 520 17.41 -25.45 3.15
N ALA A 521 16.93 -24.52 2.33
CA ALA A 521 17.43 -24.35 0.97
C ALA A 521 18.91 -23.96 0.93
N LEU A 522 19.35 -23.07 1.84
CA LEU A 522 20.74 -22.67 1.98
C LEU A 522 21.61 -23.86 2.42
N ALA A 523 21.21 -24.58 3.47
CA ALA A 523 21.91 -25.76 3.96
C ALA A 523 22.08 -26.82 2.86
N ARG A 524 21.03 -27.07 2.06
CA ARG A 524 21.08 -28.00 0.94
C ARG A 524 22.04 -27.56 -0.16
N ARG A 525 22.15 -26.26 -0.45
CA ARG A 525 23.12 -25.73 -1.43
C ARG A 525 24.55 -25.89 -0.93
N VAL A 526 24.80 -25.56 0.34
CA VAL A 526 26.13 -25.73 0.96
C VAL A 526 26.54 -27.20 0.93
N PHE A 527 25.65 -28.10 1.36
CA PHE A 527 25.89 -29.54 1.32
C PHE A 527 26.23 -30.03 -0.09
N LYS A 528 25.45 -29.64 -1.11
CA LYS A 528 25.74 -29.99 -2.52
C LYS A 528 27.09 -29.45 -2.99
N SER A 529 27.43 -28.22 -2.65
CA SER A 529 28.71 -27.59 -3.04
C SER A 529 29.92 -28.22 -2.36
N VAL A 530 29.77 -28.75 -1.14
CA VAL A 530 30.82 -29.47 -0.44
C VAL A 530 31.02 -30.83 -1.11
N PHE A 531 29.95 -31.57 -1.38
CA PHE A 531 30.04 -32.90 -2.00
C PHE A 531 30.49 -32.87 -3.47
N SER A 532 30.18 -31.81 -4.22
CA SER A 532 30.69 -31.64 -5.60
C SER A 532 32.18 -31.29 -5.66
N ARG A 533 32.83 -31.01 -4.52
CA ARG A 533 34.29 -30.84 -4.41
C ARG A 533 35.02 -32.13 -4.04
N PHE A 534 34.28 -33.18 -3.68
CA PHE A 534 34.80 -34.52 -3.34
C PHE A 534 34.50 -35.57 -4.44
N LYS A 535 33.95 -35.13 -5.57
CA LYS A 535 33.90 -35.86 -6.84
C LYS A 535 34.74 -35.08 -7.84
#